data_AF-A0A2V6YR81-F1
#
_entry.id   AF-A0A2V6YR81-F1
#
_cell.length_a   1.000
_cell.length_b   1.000
_cell.length_c   1.000
_cell.angle_alpha   90.00
_cell.angle_beta   90.00
_cell.angle_gamma   90.00
#
_symmetry.space_group_name_H-M   'P 1'
#
loop_
_entity.id
_entity.type
_entity.pdbx_description
1 polymer ?
#
loop_
_entity_poly.entity_id
_entity_poly.type
_entity_poly.pdbx_seq_one_letter_code
_entity_poly.pdbx_strand_id
1 'polypeptide(L)'
;MPEVELPNPEELEERREKHFSRRVALTTAIYAVALAIASLGGNNAMKEMLLAQQQSSDQWAFYQAKVIREHQYRGLRLQLEAQLAEPSSLKGAERAKLEALAARFGEEEKRYNTEKKDIEKDAKKLEHERDRHRNRDPYFDFAEVFLQIAIVTASVAILSTSRPMFGFSLVLAVIGAVLTANGFTQVFTLPFLHHGAGH
;
A
#
# COMPACT_ATOMS: atom_id res chain seq x y z
N MET A 1 70.23 22.05 11.80
CA MET A 1 69.00 21.40 12.29
C MET A 1 67.90 21.87 11.36
N PRO A 2 67.13 20.99 10.71
CA PRO A 2 66.00 21.44 9.91
C PRO A 2 65.06 22.21 10.85
N GLU A 3 64.82 23.48 10.55
CA GLU A 3 63.75 24.25 11.20
C GLU A 3 62.46 23.49 10.96
N VAL A 4 61.94 22.88 12.02
CA VAL A 4 60.60 22.34 12.03
C VAL A 4 59.69 23.57 12.06
N GLU A 5 59.42 24.12 10.88
CA GLU A 5 58.37 25.13 10.67
C GLU A 5 57.07 24.51 11.19
N LEU A 6 56.64 24.98 12.37
CA LEU A 6 55.35 24.61 12.92
C LEU A 6 54.29 25.11 11.93
N PRO A 7 53.37 24.24 11.47
CA PRO A 7 52.34 24.63 10.52
C PRO A 7 51.57 25.84 11.03
N ASN A 8 51.38 26.85 10.17
CA ASN A 8 50.64 28.06 10.51
C ASN A 8 49.21 27.68 10.97
N PRO A 9 48.70 28.22 12.10
CA PRO A 9 47.34 27.92 12.59
C PRO A 9 46.24 28.06 11.54
N GLU A 10 46.32 29.04 10.63
CA GLU A 10 45.34 29.22 9.54
C GLU A 10 45.34 28.03 8.54
N GLU A 11 46.51 27.51 8.18
CA GLU A 11 46.62 26.34 7.29
C GLU A 11 46.08 25.07 7.94
N LEU A 12 46.24 24.93 9.26
CA LEU A 12 45.69 23.82 10.04
C LEU A 12 44.16 23.87 10.10
N GLU A 13 43.58 25.07 10.22
CA GLU A 13 42.13 25.28 10.20
C GLU A 13 41.54 24.96 8.83
N GLU A 14 42.10 25.49 7.73
CA GLU A 14 41.66 25.15 6.37
C GLU A 14 41.69 23.65 6.08
N ARG A 15 42.77 22.97 6.48
CA ARG A 15 42.88 21.52 6.31
C ARG A 15 41.79 20.79 7.10
N ARG A 16 41.52 21.21 8.34
CA ARG A 16 40.46 20.62 9.19
C ARG A 16 39.08 20.82 8.58
N GLU A 17 38.79 21.98 8.00
CA GLU A 17 37.54 22.26 7.31
C GLU A 17 37.38 21.42 6.05
N LYS A 18 38.42 21.35 5.20
CA LYS A 18 38.44 20.48 4.01
C LYS A 18 38.21 19.01 4.38
N HIS A 19 38.84 18.53 5.46
CA HIS A 19 38.62 17.17 5.96
C HIS A 19 37.20 16.95 6.50
N PHE A 20 36.63 17.94 7.21
CA PHE A 20 35.25 17.89 7.70
C PHE A 20 34.27 17.82 6.54
N SER A 21 34.32 18.76 5.61
CA SER A 21 33.43 18.82 4.45
C SER A 21 33.51 17.55 3.60
N ARG A 22 34.71 17.00 3.40
CA ARG A 22 34.88 15.71 2.69
C ARG A 22 34.19 14.56 3.41
N ARG A 23 34.28 14.48 4.74
CA ARG A 23 33.61 13.43 5.53
C ARG A 23 32.09 13.59 5.45
N VAL A 24 31.58 14.80 5.62
CA VAL A 24 30.14 15.08 5.54
C VAL A 24 29.61 14.72 4.16
N ALA A 25 30.30 15.10 3.07
CA ALA A 25 29.89 14.76 1.71
C ALA A 25 29.81 13.24 1.47
N LEU A 26 30.80 12.47 1.96
CA LEU A 26 30.79 11.01 1.86
C LEU A 26 29.63 10.39 2.65
N THR A 27 29.33 10.90 3.85
CA THR A 27 28.15 10.43 4.62
C THR A 27 26.83 10.80 3.96
N THR A 28 26.72 11.97 3.34
CA THR A 28 25.53 12.37 2.58
C THR A 28 25.28 11.43 1.39
N ALA A 29 26.33 10.94 0.74
CA ALA A 29 26.20 9.92 -0.30
C ALA A 29 25.57 8.61 0.23
N ILE A 30 25.93 8.21 1.46
CA ILE A 30 25.30 7.05 2.13
C ILE A 30 23.82 7.32 2.40
N TYR A 31 23.46 8.54 2.83
CA TYR A 31 22.07 8.91 3.04
C TYR A 31 21.26 8.81 1.74
N ALA A 32 21.83 9.25 0.61
CA ALA A 32 21.20 9.15 -0.69
C ALA A 32 20.96 7.69 -1.13
N VAL A 33 21.89 6.77 -0.84
CA VAL A 33 21.70 5.34 -1.09
C VAL A 33 20.57 4.78 -0.21
N ALA A 34 20.55 5.12 1.08
CA ALA A 34 19.46 4.72 1.98
C ALA A 34 18.10 5.28 1.52
N LEU A 35 18.08 6.52 1.03
CA LEU A 35 16.90 7.18 0.48
C LEU A 35 16.37 6.43 -0.75
N ALA A 36 17.26 6.05 -1.67
CA ALA A 36 16.89 5.28 -2.85
C ALA A 36 16.27 3.91 -2.48
N ILE A 37 16.82 3.24 -1.45
CA ILE A 37 16.26 1.98 -0.95
C ILE A 37 14.89 2.19 -0.31
N ALA A 38 14.72 3.24 0.50
CA ALA A 38 13.43 3.59 1.12
C ALA A 38 12.36 3.86 0.06
N SER A 39 12.71 4.69 -0.94
CA SER A 39 11.82 5.06 -2.03
C SER A 39 11.45 3.85 -2.91
N LEU A 40 12.39 2.94 -3.16
CA LEU A 40 12.10 1.69 -3.87
C LEU A 40 11.10 0.82 -3.09
N GLY A 41 11.31 0.68 -1.77
CA GLY A 41 10.41 -0.06 -0.89
C GLY A 41 9.00 0.51 -0.84
N GLY A 42 8.89 1.83 -0.65
CA GLY A 42 7.61 2.55 -0.65
C GLY A 42 6.87 2.43 -1.98
N ASN A 43 7.56 2.71 -3.10
CA ASN A 43 6.97 2.57 -4.44
C ASN A 43 6.47 1.15 -4.72
N ASN A 44 7.18 0.12 -4.24
CA ASN A 44 6.72 -1.26 -4.41
C ASN A 44 5.51 -1.58 -3.54
N ALA A 45 5.50 -1.14 -2.27
CA ALA A 45 4.35 -1.31 -1.38
C ALA A 45 3.10 -0.61 -1.92
N MET A 46 3.24 0.62 -2.42
CA MET A 46 2.16 1.39 -3.03
C MET A 46 1.60 0.71 -4.29
N LYS A 47 2.48 0.19 -5.17
CA LYS A 47 2.08 -0.55 -6.37
C LYS A 47 1.26 -1.79 -6.04
N GLU A 48 1.74 -2.61 -5.11
CA GLU A 48 1.04 -3.83 -4.68
C GLU A 48 -0.29 -3.50 -4.00
N MET A 49 -0.33 -2.45 -3.16
CA MET A 49 -1.57 -1.95 -2.55
C MET A 49 -2.59 -1.53 -3.62
N LEU A 50 -2.16 -0.77 -4.62
CA LEU A 50 -3.03 -0.27 -5.68
C LEU A 50 -3.54 -1.43 -6.56
N LEU A 51 -2.67 -2.38 -6.88
CA LEU A 51 -3.04 -3.58 -7.64
C LEU A 51 -4.08 -4.42 -6.87
N ALA A 52 -3.85 -4.69 -5.59
CA ALA A 52 -4.79 -5.43 -4.75
C ALA A 52 -6.13 -4.69 -4.58
N GLN A 53 -6.10 -3.36 -4.42
CA GLN A 53 -7.30 -2.52 -4.38
C GLN A 53 -8.08 -2.57 -5.71
N GLN A 54 -7.39 -2.53 -6.84
CA GLN A 54 -8.02 -2.62 -8.15
C GLN A 54 -8.65 -3.99 -8.38
N GLN A 55 -7.92 -5.07 -8.10
CA GLN A 55 -8.44 -6.44 -8.21
C GLN A 55 -9.63 -6.68 -7.27
N SER A 56 -9.58 -6.15 -6.04
CA SER A 56 -10.71 -6.21 -5.11
C SER A 56 -11.94 -5.48 -5.67
N SER A 57 -11.74 -4.29 -6.23
CA SER A 57 -12.81 -3.52 -6.88
C SER A 57 -13.42 -4.27 -8.07
N ASP A 58 -12.59 -4.92 -8.89
CA ASP A 58 -13.05 -5.72 -10.02
C ASP A 58 -13.87 -6.93 -9.54
N GLN A 59 -13.47 -7.59 -8.46
CA GLN A 59 -14.23 -8.69 -7.87
C GLN A 59 -15.55 -8.24 -7.26
N TRP A 60 -15.59 -7.08 -6.61
CA TRP A 60 -16.85 -6.48 -6.16
C TRP A 60 -17.76 -6.11 -7.33
N ALA A 61 -17.23 -5.58 -8.42
CA ALA A 61 -18.01 -5.31 -9.62
C ALA A 61 -18.57 -6.61 -10.23
N PHE A 62 -17.77 -7.68 -10.26
CA PHE A 62 -18.21 -8.99 -10.73
C PHE A 62 -19.28 -9.61 -9.82
N TYR A 63 -19.12 -9.50 -8.50
CA TYR A 63 -20.13 -9.89 -7.52
C TYR A 63 -21.46 -9.16 -7.78
N GLN A 64 -21.41 -7.83 -7.94
CA GLN A 64 -22.61 -7.01 -8.19
C GLN A 64 -23.29 -7.40 -9.51
N ALA A 65 -22.52 -7.69 -10.57
CA ALA A 65 -23.08 -8.19 -11.82
C ALA A 65 -23.80 -9.53 -11.64
N LYS A 66 -23.27 -10.43 -10.81
CA LYS A 66 -23.90 -11.72 -10.47
C LYS A 66 -25.16 -11.55 -9.62
N VAL A 67 -25.16 -10.60 -8.67
CA VAL A 67 -26.36 -10.24 -7.88
C VAL A 67 -27.48 -9.76 -8.79
N ILE A 68 -27.17 -8.85 -9.72
CA ILE A 68 -28.17 -8.32 -10.68
C ILE A 68 -28.76 -9.45 -11.52
N ARG A 69 -27.92 -10.35 -12.06
CA ARG A 69 -28.40 -11.50 -12.85
C ARG A 69 -29.28 -12.43 -12.02
N GLU A 70 -28.88 -12.75 -10.80
CA GLU A 70 -29.68 -13.57 -9.88
C GLU A 70 -31.04 -12.93 -9.61
N HIS A 71 -31.10 -11.63 -9.30
CA HIS A 71 -32.36 -10.92 -9.11
C HIS A 71 -33.22 -10.89 -10.36
N GLN A 72 -32.62 -10.81 -11.56
CA GLN A 72 -33.35 -10.92 -12.82
C GLN A 72 -34.00 -12.30 -12.98
N TYR A 73 -33.27 -13.38 -12.74
CA TYR A 73 -33.82 -14.75 -12.79
C TYR A 73 -34.91 -14.98 -11.73
N ARG A 74 -34.70 -14.46 -10.52
CA ARG A 74 -35.68 -14.52 -9.44
C ARG A 74 -36.96 -13.77 -9.81
N GLY A 75 -36.85 -12.58 -10.39
CA GLY A 75 -37.98 -11.80 -10.89
C GLY A 75 -38.76 -12.54 -11.97
N LEU A 76 -38.07 -13.13 -12.95
CA LEU A 76 -38.69 -13.94 -14.00
C LEU A 76 -39.38 -15.19 -13.43
N ARG A 77 -38.77 -15.86 -12.43
CA ARG A 77 -39.39 -17.01 -11.76
C ARG A 77 -40.66 -16.60 -11.02
N LEU A 78 -40.65 -15.49 -10.29
CA LEU A 78 -41.83 -14.97 -9.58
C LEU A 78 -42.98 -14.65 -10.55
N GLN A 79 -42.68 -14.10 -11.73
CA GLN A 79 -43.70 -13.87 -12.77
C GLN A 79 -44.30 -15.18 -13.30
N LEU A 80 -43.48 -16.20 -13.53
CA LEU A 80 -43.94 -17.53 -13.96
C LEU A 80 -44.78 -18.23 -12.87
N GLU A 81 -44.34 -18.16 -11.61
CA GLU A 81 -45.06 -18.71 -10.46
C GLU A 81 -46.43 -18.03 -10.29
N ALA A 82 -46.51 -16.71 -10.47
CA ALA A 82 -47.78 -15.98 -10.44
C ALA A 82 -48.74 -16.44 -11.55
N GLN A 83 -48.25 -16.66 -12.78
CA GLN A 83 -49.06 -17.20 -13.88
C GLN A 83 -49.54 -18.63 -13.61
N LEU A 84 -48.70 -19.48 -13.02
CA LEU A 84 -49.05 -20.86 -12.65
C LEU A 84 -50.07 -20.95 -11.52
N ALA A 85 -50.13 -19.93 -10.65
CA ALA A 85 -51.10 -19.82 -9.56
C ALA A 85 -52.49 -19.37 -10.03
N GLU A 86 -52.63 -18.84 -11.24
CA GLU A 86 -53.93 -18.47 -11.80
C GLU A 86 -54.77 -19.73 -12.14
N PRO A 87 -55.98 -19.89 -11.55
CA PRO A 87 -56.76 -21.13 -11.67
C PRO A 87 -57.25 -21.46 -13.10
N SER A 88 -57.27 -20.48 -14.01
CA SER A 88 -58.02 -20.56 -15.28
C SER A 88 -57.17 -20.49 -16.56
N SER A 89 -55.86 -20.24 -16.49
CA SER A 89 -55.08 -19.81 -17.66
C SER A 89 -54.32 -20.94 -18.39
N LEU A 90 -53.93 -22.04 -17.72
CA LEU A 90 -52.94 -22.98 -18.28
C LEU A 90 -53.33 -24.45 -18.04
N LYS A 91 -53.37 -25.27 -19.11
CA LYS A 91 -53.71 -26.71 -19.06
C LYS A 91 -52.69 -27.58 -19.79
N GLY A 92 -52.50 -28.82 -19.32
CA GLY A 92 -51.72 -29.85 -19.99
C GLY A 92 -50.27 -29.45 -20.26
N ALA A 93 -49.84 -29.57 -21.52
CA ALA A 93 -48.44 -29.38 -21.94
C ALA A 93 -47.90 -27.96 -21.71
N GLU A 94 -48.76 -26.93 -21.69
CA GLU A 94 -48.35 -25.54 -21.50
C GLU A 94 -47.96 -25.25 -20.04
N ARG A 95 -48.75 -25.79 -19.10
CA ARG A 95 -48.44 -25.74 -17.67
C ARG A 95 -47.12 -26.44 -17.35
N ALA A 96 -46.92 -27.65 -17.90
CA ALA A 96 -45.69 -28.41 -17.71
C ALA A 96 -44.43 -27.69 -18.23
N LYS A 97 -44.53 -26.96 -19.35
CA LYS A 97 -43.43 -26.13 -19.87
C LYS A 97 -43.06 -24.99 -18.92
N LEU A 98 -44.04 -24.30 -18.36
CA LEU A 98 -43.82 -23.19 -17.43
C LEU A 98 -43.25 -23.69 -16.10
N GLU A 99 -43.73 -24.84 -15.59
CA GLU A 99 -43.17 -25.49 -14.40
C GLU A 99 -41.70 -25.89 -14.62
N ALA A 100 -41.36 -26.46 -15.78
CA ALA A 100 -39.98 -26.78 -16.14
C ALA A 100 -39.08 -25.53 -16.26
N LEU A 101 -39.61 -24.42 -16.81
CA LEU A 101 -38.89 -23.16 -16.92
C LEU A 101 -38.66 -22.51 -15.54
N ALA A 102 -39.67 -22.53 -14.66
CA ALA A 102 -39.57 -22.04 -13.30
C ALA A 102 -38.54 -22.86 -12.48
N ALA A 103 -38.53 -24.19 -12.65
CA ALA A 103 -37.53 -25.06 -12.04
C ALA A 103 -36.11 -24.72 -12.52
N ARG A 104 -35.91 -24.55 -13.83
CA ARG A 104 -34.61 -24.11 -14.40
C ARG A 104 -34.13 -22.79 -13.81
N PHE A 105 -35.01 -21.79 -13.72
CA PHE A 105 -34.64 -20.50 -13.12
C PHE A 105 -34.33 -20.62 -11.62
N GLY A 106 -34.99 -21.53 -10.91
CA GLY A 106 -34.64 -21.86 -9.52
C GLY A 106 -33.27 -22.53 -9.36
N GLU A 107 -32.87 -23.40 -10.29
CA GLU A 107 -31.52 -23.97 -10.30
C GLU A 107 -30.45 -22.90 -10.61
N GLU A 108 -30.72 -22.02 -11.58
CA GLU A 108 -29.86 -20.89 -11.92
C GLU A 108 -29.66 -19.94 -10.73
N GLU A 109 -30.75 -19.58 -10.02
CA GLU A 109 -30.70 -18.77 -8.79
C GLU A 109 -29.78 -19.41 -7.73
N LYS A 110 -29.92 -20.72 -7.49
CA LYS A 110 -29.07 -21.47 -6.54
C LYS A 110 -27.61 -21.49 -6.97
N ARG A 111 -27.34 -21.65 -8.27
CA ARG A 111 -25.98 -21.61 -8.83
C ARG A 111 -25.34 -20.24 -8.59
N TYR A 112 -26.02 -19.15 -8.96
CA TYR A 112 -25.51 -17.80 -8.74
C TYR A 112 -25.33 -17.49 -7.25
N ASN A 113 -26.22 -17.95 -6.37
CA ASN A 113 -26.07 -17.76 -4.93
C ASN A 113 -24.82 -18.44 -4.36
N THR A 114 -24.41 -19.56 -4.95
CA THR A 114 -23.17 -20.26 -4.56
C THR A 114 -21.95 -19.52 -5.11
N GLU A 115 -21.92 -19.22 -6.41
CA GLU A 115 -20.81 -18.52 -7.07
C GLU A 115 -20.51 -17.16 -6.41
N LYS A 116 -21.54 -16.40 -6.04
CA LYS A 116 -21.40 -15.09 -5.37
C LYS A 116 -20.61 -15.17 -4.07
N LYS A 117 -20.78 -16.25 -3.28
CA LYS A 117 -20.06 -16.42 -2.01
C LYS A 117 -18.57 -16.61 -2.20
N ASP A 118 -18.17 -17.28 -3.27
CA ASP A 118 -16.76 -17.49 -3.56
C ASP A 118 -16.11 -16.19 -4.09
N ILE A 119 -16.83 -15.44 -4.93
CA ILE A 119 -16.39 -14.11 -5.37
C ILE A 119 -16.25 -13.15 -4.18
N GLU A 120 -17.18 -13.17 -3.22
CA GLU A 120 -17.10 -12.36 -2.01
C GLU A 120 -15.86 -12.70 -1.16
N LYS A 121 -15.55 -14.00 -1.01
CA LYS A 121 -14.33 -14.43 -0.30
C LYS A 121 -13.07 -13.95 -1.00
N ASP A 122 -13.01 -14.05 -2.32
CA ASP A 122 -11.87 -13.59 -3.11
C ASP A 122 -11.69 -12.07 -3.00
N ALA A 123 -12.80 -11.31 -3.08
CA ALA A 123 -12.78 -9.86 -2.90
C ALA A 123 -12.23 -9.46 -1.51
N LYS A 124 -12.70 -10.12 -0.44
CA LYS A 124 -12.22 -9.89 0.93
C LYS A 124 -10.77 -10.30 1.14
N LYS A 125 -10.32 -11.37 0.48
CA LYS A 125 -8.91 -11.78 0.52
C LYS A 125 -8.01 -10.68 -0.07
N LEU A 126 -8.41 -10.11 -1.20
CA LEU A 126 -7.69 -9.00 -1.84
C LEU A 126 -7.71 -7.73 -0.98
N GLU A 127 -8.81 -7.44 -0.28
CA GLU A 127 -8.86 -6.35 0.71
C GLU A 127 -7.85 -6.56 1.85
N HIS A 128 -7.74 -7.79 2.35
CA HIS A 128 -6.76 -8.10 3.39
C HIS A 128 -5.31 -7.95 2.90
N GLU A 129 -5.03 -8.37 1.66
CA GLU A 129 -3.73 -8.16 1.04
C GLU A 129 -3.42 -6.67 0.86
N ARG A 130 -4.38 -5.89 0.35
CA ARG A 130 -4.28 -4.43 0.27
C ARG A 130 -3.97 -3.83 1.64
N ASP A 131 -4.70 -4.19 2.69
CA ASP A 131 -4.53 -3.61 4.03
C ASP A 131 -3.14 -3.93 4.60
N ARG A 132 -2.60 -5.11 4.31
CA ARG A 132 -1.23 -5.46 4.66
C ARG A 132 -0.21 -4.55 3.98
N HIS A 133 -0.38 -4.25 2.70
CA HIS A 133 0.51 -3.34 1.97
C HIS A 133 0.34 -1.89 2.44
N ARG A 134 -0.91 -1.46 2.68
CA ARG A 134 -1.24 -0.15 3.24
C ARG A 134 -0.58 0.12 4.58
N ASN A 135 -0.42 -0.90 5.42
CA ASN A 135 0.25 -0.75 6.72
C ASN A 135 1.78 -0.60 6.59
N ARG A 136 2.39 -0.93 5.45
CA ARG A 136 3.83 -0.76 5.22
C ARG A 136 4.18 0.63 4.69
N ASP A 137 3.29 1.18 3.88
CA ASP A 137 3.45 2.43 3.13
C ASP A 137 3.94 3.61 3.98
N PRO A 138 3.34 3.92 5.16
CA PRO A 138 3.75 5.08 5.95
C PRO A 138 5.20 5.02 6.43
N TYR A 139 5.73 3.83 6.71
CA TYR A 139 7.12 3.71 7.20
C TYR A 139 8.13 4.16 6.15
N PHE A 140 7.87 3.84 4.88
CA PHE A 140 8.74 4.25 3.78
C PHE A 140 8.62 5.75 3.50
N ASP A 141 7.40 6.31 3.52
CA ASP A 141 7.18 7.75 3.34
C ASP A 141 7.91 8.58 4.40
N PHE A 142 7.75 8.23 5.68
CA PHE A 142 8.45 8.94 6.76
C PHE A 142 9.96 8.74 6.67
N ALA A 143 10.43 7.53 6.35
CA ALA A 143 11.85 7.29 6.13
C ALA A 143 12.42 8.18 5.02
N GLU A 144 11.70 8.31 3.90
CA GLU A 144 12.09 9.15 2.77
C GLU A 144 12.23 10.62 3.21
N VAL A 145 11.22 11.15 3.92
CA VAL A 145 11.24 12.52 4.44
C VAL A 145 12.41 12.75 5.40
N PHE A 146 12.64 11.85 6.36
CA PHE A 146 13.74 11.99 7.31
C PHE A 146 15.11 11.96 6.63
N LEU A 147 15.31 11.09 5.64
CA LEU A 147 16.55 11.00 4.88
C LEU A 147 16.78 12.24 3.98
N GLN A 148 15.73 12.78 3.37
CA GLN A 148 15.81 14.04 2.61
C GLN A 148 16.21 15.21 3.52
N ILE A 149 15.57 15.34 4.69
CA ILE A 149 15.93 16.39 5.67
C ILE A 149 17.37 16.20 6.17
N ALA A 150 17.82 14.95 6.38
CA ALA A 150 19.20 14.65 6.74
C ALA A 150 20.19 15.12 5.66
N ILE A 151 19.91 14.88 4.38
CA ILE A 151 20.73 15.32 3.25
C ILE A 151 20.81 16.86 3.20
N VAL A 152 19.67 17.55 3.32
CA VAL A 152 19.62 19.02 3.32
C VAL A 152 20.40 19.58 4.51
N THR A 153 20.20 19.02 5.70
CA THR A 153 20.90 19.44 6.92
C THR A 153 22.41 19.19 6.82
N ALA A 154 22.84 18.05 6.27
CA ALA A 154 24.26 17.76 6.04
C ALA A 154 24.89 18.76 5.05
N SER A 155 24.13 19.20 4.05
CA SER A 155 24.57 20.21 3.08
C SER A 155 24.73 21.59 3.74
N VAL A 156 23.79 21.98 4.61
CA VAL A 156 23.89 23.20 5.44
C VAL A 156 25.07 23.09 6.43
N ALA A 157 25.32 21.91 7.00
CA ALA A 157 26.43 21.69 7.91
C ALA A 157 27.81 21.92 7.24
N ILE A 158 27.95 21.56 5.96
CA ILE A 158 29.14 21.87 5.15
C ILE A 158 29.28 23.38 4.97
N LEU A 159 28.21 24.06 4.57
CA LEU A 159 28.23 25.51 4.29
C LEU A 159 28.51 26.34 5.54
N SER A 160 27.98 25.95 6.69
CA SER A 160 28.15 26.66 7.96
C SER A 160 29.29 26.12 8.83
N THR A 161 30.09 25.17 8.33
CA THR A 161 31.16 24.46 9.07
C THR A 161 30.69 23.99 10.47
N SER A 162 29.42 23.58 10.58
CA SER A 162 28.74 23.38 11.87
C SER A 162 28.67 21.90 12.25
N ARG A 163 29.52 21.50 13.21
CA ARG A 163 29.51 20.13 13.78
C ARG A 163 28.17 19.73 14.43
N PRO A 164 27.46 20.60 15.17
CA PRO A 164 26.16 20.27 15.73
C PRO A 164 25.11 19.96 14.66
N MET A 165 25.07 20.74 13.57
CA MET A 165 24.16 20.48 12.44
C MET A 165 24.45 19.13 11.79
N PHE A 166 25.74 18.78 11.65
CA PHE A 166 26.10 17.45 11.16
C PHE A 166 25.64 16.33 12.10
N GLY A 167 25.79 16.50 13.41
CA GLY A 167 25.27 15.55 14.40
C GLY A 167 23.75 15.37 14.31
N PHE A 168 23.01 16.46 14.13
CA PHE A 168 21.55 16.41 13.92
C PHE A 168 21.19 15.66 12.63
N SER A 169 21.91 15.90 11.53
CA SER A 169 21.72 15.18 10.27
C SER A 169 21.90 13.67 10.43
N LEU A 170 22.87 13.24 11.25
CA LEU A 170 23.15 11.83 11.49
C LEU A 170 22.01 11.17 12.27
N VAL A 171 21.46 11.86 13.28
CA VAL A 171 20.30 11.36 14.05
C VAL A 171 19.09 11.15 13.14
N LEU A 172 18.79 12.12 12.27
CA LEU A 172 17.70 12.00 11.30
C LEU A 172 17.94 10.85 10.31
N ALA A 173 19.18 10.69 9.82
CA ALA A 173 19.53 9.61 8.91
C ALA A 173 19.38 8.22 9.58
N VAL A 174 19.75 8.09 10.86
CA VAL A 174 19.56 6.86 11.62
C VAL A 174 18.07 6.56 11.81
N ILE A 175 17.26 7.56 12.16
CA ILE A 175 15.80 7.39 12.27
C ILE A 175 15.23 6.92 10.92
N GLY A 176 15.58 7.57 9.82
CA GLY A 176 15.15 7.19 8.48
C GLY A 176 15.56 5.76 8.12
N ALA A 177 16.81 5.38 8.38
CA ALA A 177 17.30 4.02 8.11
C ALA A 177 16.57 2.95 8.94
N VAL A 178 16.28 3.22 10.21
CA VAL A 178 15.50 2.33 11.08
C VAL A 178 14.06 2.19 10.57
N LEU A 179 13.44 3.29 10.15
CA LEU A 179 12.09 3.27 9.56
C LEU A 179 12.07 2.48 8.24
N THR A 180 13.07 2.64 7.37
CA THR A 180 13.22 1.83 6.15
C THR A 180 13.32 0.34 6.48
N ALA A 181 14.18 -0.03 7.44
CA ALA A 181 14.33 -1.42 7.87
C ALA A 181 13.01 -1.98 8.46
N ASN A 182 12.28 -1.16 9.22
CA ASN A 182 10.99 -1.53 9.77
C ASN A 182 9.90 -1.64 8.68
N GLY A 183 9.94 -0.83 7.62
CA GLY A 183 9.04 -0.96 6.48
C GLY A 183 9.16 -2.33 5.78
N PHE A 184 10.37 -2.88 5.72
CA PHE A 184 10.61 -4.23 5.19
C PHE A 184 10.23 -5.36 6.15
N THR A 185 10.51 -5.18 7.44
CA THR A 185 10.43 -6.27 8.44
C THR A 185 9.16 -6.25 9.30
N GLN A 186 8.44 -5.13 9.37
CA GLN A 186 7.27 -4.89 10.22
C GLN A 186 7.44 -5.33 11.69
N VAL A 187 8.65 -5.20 12.24
CA VAL A 187 8.95 -5.67 13.61
C VAL A 187 8.26 -4.81 14.67
N PHE A 188 8.07 -3.51 14.41
CA PHE A 188 7.40 -2.58 15.32
C PHE A 188 6.22 -1.88 14.64
N THR A 189 5.06 -1.90 15.28
CA THR A 189 3.88 -1.12 14.88
C THR A 189 3.85 0.19 15.64
N LEU A 190 4.15 1.30 14.98
CA LEU A 190 4.04 2.63 15.59
C LEU A 190 2.57 3.09 15.55
N PRO A 191 1.90 3.29 16.70
CA PRO A 191 0.46 3.54 16.74
C PRO A 191 0.06 4.86 16.05
N PHE A 192 0.96 5.85 16.00
CA PHE A 192 0.69 7.14 15.36
C PHE A 192 0.65 7.07 13.82
N LEU A 193 1.32 6.09 13.21
CA LEU A 193 1.35 5.90 11.75
C LEU A 193 0.13 5.17 11.20
N HIS A 194 -0.68 4.56 12.07
CA HIS A 194 -1.90 3.85 11.70
C HIS A 194 -3.14 4.70 12.03
N HIS A 195 -3.19 5.96 11.60
CA HIS A 195 -4.43 6.74 11.64
C HIS A 195 -5.36 6.24 10.53
N GLY A 196 -6.11 5.17 10.83
CA GLY A 196 -7.11 4.61 9.92
C GLY A 196 -7.72 3.26 10.31
N ALA A 197 -7.23 2.58 11.36
CA ALA A 197 -7.78 1.29 11.80
C ALA A 197 -9.10 1.40 12.60
N GLY A 198 -9.89 2.43 12.35
CA GLY A 198 -11.19 2.66 12.98
C GLY A 198 -12.07 3.47 12.07
N HIS A 199 -12.72 2.81 11.11
CA HIS A 199 -14.08 3.03 10.64
C HIS A 199 -14.48 1.92 9.67
#